data_AF-A0A9P9GHK9-F1
#
_entry.id   AF-A0A9P9GHK9-F1
#
_cell.length_a   1.000
_cell.length_b   1.000
_cell.length_c   1.000
_cell.angle_alpha   90.00
_cell.angle_beta   90.00
_cell.angle_gamma   90.00
#
_symmetry.space_group_name_H-M   'P 1'
#
loop_
_entity.id
_entity.type
_entity.pdbx_description
1 polymer ?
#
loop_
_entity_poly.entity_id
_entity_poly.type
_entity_poly.pdbx_seq_one_letter_code
_entity_poly.pdbx_strand_id
1 'polypeptide(L)'
;VRELTCDTWIGTHLQNADRHSCTQARVNFLSALPLIRCLSNLKSLRLCFTTEMELGGYPWVEELLDYLTKVLQTVFKALAGDWSAVEEPIIRQELETDEHPACVPDWGVRDEADQPTGPMRLDRLILHNVPDSAWSWAAGSEHVKTAIASGSLVDLRLSIATGGPDWNTAMHGISEELHASFNILTSTWLSRPVAQNLKILSLSCRTYWGWNPKCDLRAAGGGGGFPNLKVLALKKYVFSHRWQIDWFASLGLEELELDTCAIIYEAKGQIRLSKGTTRVGQDDDGVNIKVSNKDYPIKNWMNSLQRGRVPNQLFLIWWHNILSEWKRSMTTWRSFQITAGELYARHNDGLGISFAEARRQEQGPIAVS
;
A
#
# COMPACT_ATOMS: atom_id res chain seq x y z
N VAL A 1 -26.63 -0.96 7.24
CA VAL A 1 -25.23 -1.25 7.62
C VAL A 1 -24.38 -0.02 7.31
N ARG A 2 -23.55 0.45 8.25
CA ARG A 2 -22.64 1.61 8.05
C ARG A 2 -21.17 1.21 7.89
N GLU A 3 -20.81 0.04 8.43
CA GLU A 3 -19.45 -0.49 8.37
C GLU A 3 -19.52 -1.93 7.89
N LEU A 4 -18.62 -2.30 6.98
CA LEU A 4 -18.48 -3.65 6.47
C LEU A 4 -17.02 -4.07 6.54
N THR A 5 -16.78 -5.29 7.02
CA THR A 5 -15.48 -5.95 6.93
C THR A 5 -15.65 -7.22 6.09
N CYS A 6 -14.84 -7.36 5.06
CA CYS A 6 -14.73 -8.56 4.25
C CYS A 6 -13.35 -9.16 4.49
N ASP A 7 -13.30 -10.39 4.94
CA ASP A 7 -12.07 -11.12 5.22
C ASP A 7 -11.98 -12.33 4.28
N THR A 8 -10.87 -12.46 3.56
CA THR A 8 -10.64 -13.59 2.67
C THR A 8 -10.16 -14.85 3.39
N TRP A 9 -9.98 -14.78 4.71
CA TRP A 9 -9.61 -15.89 5.56
C TRP A 9 -10.70 -16.97 5.60
N ILE A 10 -10.34 -18.17 5.19
CA ILE A 10 -11.26 -19.33 5.15
C ILE A 10 -11.31 -20.12 6.47
N GLY A 11 -10.57 -19.71 7.50
CA GLY A 11 -10.53 -20.43 8.78
C GLY A 11 -9.59 -21.65 8.78
N THR A 12 -9.09 -22.01 9.96
CA THR A 12 -8.19 -23.16 10.15
C THR A 12 -8.85 -24.50 9.84
N HIS A 13 -10.17 -24.60 9.97
CA HIS A 13 -10.94 -25.80 9.65
C HIS A 13 -10.97 -26.11 8.15
N LEU A 14 -10.97 -25.08 7.30
CA LEU A 14 -10.94 -25.25 5.84
C LEU A 14 -9.52 -25.27 5.27
N GLN A 15 -8.49 -24.91 6.05
CA GLN A 15 -7.10 -25.13 5.62
C GLN A 15 -6.86 -26.60 5.30
N ASN A 16 -7.23 -27.51 6.21
CA ASN A 16 -7.04 -28.94 5.98
C ASN A 16 -8.16 -29.60 5.15
N ALA A 17 -9.09 -28.81 4.60
CA ALA A 17 -10.16 -29.34 3.76
C ALA A 17 -9.64 -29.67 2.36
N ASP A 18 -10.39 -30.49 1.63
CA ASP A 18 -10.08 -30.78 0.24
C ASP A 18 -10.18 -29.52 -0.65
N ARG A 19 -9.59 -29.61 -1.85
CA ARG A 19 -9.57 -28.50 -2.83
C ARG A 19 -10.97 -27.99 -3.15
N HIS A 20 -11.93 -28.89 -3.31
CA HIS A 20 -13.28 -28.55 -3.73
C HIS A 20 -14.00 -27.76 -2.63
N SER A 21 -13.88 -28.16 -1.37
CA SER A 21 -14.40 -27.43 -0.21
C SER A 21 -13.82 -26.00 -0.12
N CYS A 22 -12.53 -25.84 -0.39
CA CYS A 22 -11.87 -24.52 -0.43
C CYS A 22 -12.39 -23.66 -1.60
N THR A 23 -12.48 -24.24 -2.80
CA THR A 23 -13.01 -23.56 -3.99
C THR A 23 -14.46 -23.14 -3.78
N GLN A 24 -15.29 -24.00 -3.19
CA GLN A 24 -16.69 -23.72 -2.90
C GLN A 24 -16.84 -22.53 -1.94
N ALA A 25 -16.05 -22.47 -0.87
CA ALA A 25 -16.07 -21.35 0.06
C ALA A 25 -15.69 -20.02 -0.63
N ARG A 26 -14.67 -20.05 -1.50
CA ARG A 26 -14.22 -18.89 -2.29
C ARG A 26 -15.29 -18.40 -3.26
N VAL A 27 -15.96 -19.31 -3.97
CA VAL A 27 -17.06 -18.99 -4.89
C VAL A 27 -18.26 -18.39 -4.12
N ASN A 28 -18.62 -18.96 -2.97
CA ASN A 28 -19.68 -18.43 -2.12
C ASN A 28 -19.36 -17.00 -1.65
N PHE A 29 -18.11 -16.76 -1.25
CA PHE A 29 -17.68 -15.43 -0.82
C PHE A 29 -17.72 -14.43 -1.97
N LEU A 30 -17.12 -14.76 -3.12
CA LEU A 30 -17.10 -13.89 -4.30
C LEU A 30 -18.50 -13.55 -4.81
N SER A 31 -19.40 -14.53 -4.87
CA SER A 31 -20.80 -14.30 -5.30
C SER A 31 -21.58 -13.39 -4.36
N ALA A 32 -21.17 -13.27 -3.10
CA ALA A 32 -21.80 -12.36 -2.13
C ALA A 32 -21.27 -10.92 -2.21
N LEU A 33 -20.04 -10.69 -2.71
CA LEU A 33 -19.44 -9.35 -2.76
C LEU A 33 -20.23 -8.30 -3.56
N PRO A 34 -20.91 -8.63 -4.68
CA PRO A 34 -21.76 -7.68 -5.38
C PRO A 34 -22.87 -7.09 -4.53
N LEU A 35 -23.32 -7.82 -3.48
CA LEU A 35 -24.37 -7.37 -2.56
C LEU A 35 -23.96 -6.14 -1.73
N ILE A 36 -22.66 -5.78 -1.71
CA ILE A 36 -22.17 -4.54 -1.10
C ILE A 36 -22.92 -3.32 -1.65
N ARG A 37 -23.30 -3.33 -2.95
CA ARG A 37 -24.05 -2.24 -3.58
C ARG A 37 -25.43 -2.01 -2.94
N CYS A 38 -26.02 -3.03 -2.33
CA CYS A 38 -27.31 -2.93 -1.64
C CYS A 38 -27.19 -2.18 -0.30
N LEU A 39 -25.98 -1.91 0.18
CA LEU A 39 -25.73 -1.22 1.44
C LEU A 39 -25.65 0.31 1.24
N SER A 40 -26.79 0.94 0.95
CA SER A 40 -26.90 2.38 0.64
C SER A 40 -26.35 3.35 1.70
N ASN A 41 -26.20 2.88 2.95
CA ASN A 41 -25.68 3.67 4.07
C ASN A 41 -24.23 3.31 4.45
N LEU A 42 -23.53 2.52 3.63
CA LEU A 42 -22.15 2.10 3.90
C LEU A 42 -21.20 3.31 3.87
N LYS A 43 -20.45 3.49 4.95
CA LYS A 43 -19.48 4.58 5.14
C LYS A 43 -18.04 4.09 5.30
N SER A 44 -17.87 2.91 5.91
CA SER A 44 -16.57 2.31 6.14
C SER A 44 -16.51 0.93 5.51
N LEU A 45 -15.51 0.70 4.66
CA LEU A 45 -15.20 -0.62 4.13
C LEU A 45 -13.80 -1.04 4.55
N ARG A 46 -13.68 -2.25 5.09
CA ARG A 46 -12.43 -2.92 5.37
C ARG A 46 -12.34 -4.20 4.56
N LEU A 47 -11.30 -4.35 3.75
CA LEU A 47 -10.95 -5.59 3.07
C LEU A 47 -9.66 -6.12 3.70
N CYS A 48 -9.72 -7.34 4.22
CA CYS A 48 -8.58 -8.06 4.79
C CYS A 48 -8.25 -9.24 3.88
N PHE A 49 -7.03 -9.25 3.35
CA PHE A 49 -6.54 -10.33 2.50
C PHE A 49 -5.64 -11.27 3.31
N THR A 50 -5.91 -12.56 3.24
CA THR A 50 -5.00 -13.60 3.75
C THR A 50 -3.71 -13.60 2.95
N THR A 51 -2.58 -13.74 3.63
CA THR A 51 -1.26 -13.76 2.99
C THR A 51 -0.78 -15.18 2.71
N GLU A 52 0.09 -15.34 1.70
CA GLU A 52 0.72 -16.63 1.35
C GLU A 52 1.43 -17.28 2.55
N MET A 53 2.01 -16.48 3.45
CA MET A 53 2.70 -16.98 4.64
C MET A 53 1.77 -17.62 5.67
N GLU A 54 0.53 -17.12 5.79
CA GLU A 54 -0.48 -17.71 6.67
C GLU A 54 -0.97 -19.07 6.13
N LEU A 55 -0.61 -19.40 4.89
CA LEU A 55 -0.99 -20.60 4.14
C LEU A 55 0.27 -21.38 3.71
N GLY A 56 1.25 -21.54 4.60
CA GLY A 56 2.54 -22.16 4.30
C GLY A 56 2.46 -23.42 3.41
N GLY A 57 3.16 -23.39 2.28
CA GLY A 57 3.44 -24.57 1.45
C GLY A 57 2.29 -25.09 0.58
N TYR A 58 1.21 -24.32 0.37
CA TYR A 58 0.12 -24.78 -0.49
C TYR A 58 0.53 -24.89 -1.96
N PRO A 59 0.15 -25.97 -2.66
CA PRO A 59 0.46 -26.16 -4.08
C PRO A 59 -0.32 -25.24 -5.02
N TRP A 60 -1.24 -24.40 -4.53
CA TRP A 60 -2.15 -23.57 -5.34
C TRP A 60 -2.06 -22.07 -5.02
N VAL A 61 -0.84 -21.57 -4.80
CA VAL A 61 -0.59 -20.14 -4.51
C VAL A 61 -1.10 -19.24 -5.65
N GLU A 62 -0.90 -19.64 -6.90
CA GLU A 62 -1.36 -18.86 -8.06
C GLU A 62 -2.89 -18.72 -8.09
N GLU A 63 -3.64 -19.79 -7.82
CA GLU A 63 -5.10 -19.76 -7.71
C GLU A 63 -5.59 -18.87 -6.57
N LEU A 64 -4.86 -18.85 -5.46
CA LEU A 64 -5.17 -17.94 -4.37
C LEU A 64 -4.95 -16.48 -4.80
N LEU A 65 -3.82 -16.16 -5.44
CA LEU A 65 -3.54 -14.80 -5.90
C LEU A 65 -4.56 -14.31 -6.93
N ASP A 66 -4.99 -15.18 -7.85
CA ASP A 66 -6.06 -14.90 -8.79
C ASP A 66 -7.39 -14.63 -8.06
N TYR A 67 -7.77 -15.49 -7.11
CA TYR A 67 -8.93 -15.29 -6.26
C TYR A 67 -8.90 -13.94 -5.50
N LEU A 68 -7.79 -13.59 -4.86
CA LEU A 68 -7.65 -12.32 -4.11
C LEU A 68 -7.76 -11.12 -5.06
N THR A 69 -7.23 -11.24 -6.28
CA THR A 69 -7.38 -10.21 -7.32
C THR A 69 -8.85 -10.06 -7.73
N LYS A 70 -9.56 -11.17 -7.96
CA LYS A 70 -11.01 -11.17 -8.28
C LYS A 70 -11.86 -10.58 -7.16
N VAL A 71 -11.50 -10.81 -5.89
CA VAL A 71 -12.17 -10.17 -4.74
C VAL A 71 -12.04 -8.65 -4.84
N LEU A 72 -10.82 -8.15 -5.05
CA LEU A 72 -10.55 -6.72 -5.17
C LEU A 72 -11.33 -6.11 -6.36
N GLN A 73 -11.29 -6.77 -7.52
CA GLN A 73 -12.00 -6.37 -8.73
C GLN A 73 -13.51 -6.25 -8.50
N THR A 74 -14.11 -7.31 -7.95
CA THR A 74 -15.55 -7.39 -7.71
C THR A 74 -16.02 -6.28 -6.77
N VAL A 75 -15.29 -6.06 -5.67
CA VAL A 75 -15.61 -5.00 -4.72
C VAL A 75 -15.53 -3.63 -5.39
N PHE A 76 -14.46 -3.33 -6.12
CA PHE A 76 -14.32 -2.00 -6.73
C PHE A 76 -15.29 -1.75 -7.88
N LYS A 77 -15.67 -2.78 -8.65
CA LYS A 77 -16.77 -2.68 -9.63
C LYS A 77 -18.10 -2.38 -8.95
N ALA A 78 -18.42 -3.09 -7.86
CA ALA A 78 -19.63 -2.85 -7.08
C ALA A 78 -19.65 -1.43 -6.48
N LEU A 79 -18.53 -0.97 -5.91
CA LEU A 79 -18.39 0.38 -5.37
C LEU A 79 -18.48 1.46 -6.44
N ALA A 80 -17.98 1.20 -7.66
CA ALA A 80 -18.10 2.13 -8.79
C ALA A 80 -19.51 2.18 -9.37
N GLY A 81 -20.38 1.23 -9.02
CA GLY A 81 -21.72 1.09 -9.60
C GLY A 81 -21.71 0.48 -11.01
N ASP A 82 -20.64 -0.24 -11.38
CA ASP A 82 -20.44 -0.85 -12.71
C ASP A 82 -20.50 -2.38 -12.66
N TRP A 83 -21.14 -2.95 -11.63
CA TRP A 83 -21.31 -4.40 -11.54
C TRP A 83 -22.55 -4.86 -12.32
N SER A 84 -22.36 -5.79 -13.25
CA SER A 84 -23.46 -6.38 -14.02
C SER A 84 -23.78 -7.82 -13.61
N ALA A 85 -25.04 -8.24 -13.76
CA ALA A 85 -25.46 -9.62 -13.50
C ALA A 85 -24.82 -10.64 -14.47
N VAL A 86 -24.27 -10.16 -15.60
CA VAL A 86 -23.58 -10.98 -16.62
C VAL A 86 -22.15 -11.34 -16.21
N GLU A 87 -21.52 -10.57 -15.31
CA GLU A 87 -20.15 -10.83 -14.86
C GLU A 87 -20.05 -11.96 -13.83
N GLU A 88 -21.13 -12.20 -13.08
CA GLU A 88 -21.20 -13.27 -12.09
C GLU A 88 -20.91 -14.65 -12.70
N PRO A 89 -21.55 -15.08 -13.82
CA PRO A 89 -21.23 -16.36 -14.46
C PRO A 89 -19.83 -16.46 -15.08
N ILE A 90 -19.20 -15.35 -15.45
CA ILE A 90 -17.84 -15.34 -16.01
C ILE A 90 -16.82 -15.64 -14.89
N ILE A 91 -16.93 -14.93 -13.77
CA ILE A 91 -16.06 -15.16 -12.60
C ILE A 91 -16.24 -16.58 -12.05
N ARG A 92 -17.46 -17.15 -12.15
CA ARG A 92 -17.76 -18.55 -11.81
C ARG A 92 -16.93 -19.53 -12.64
N GLN A 93 -16.97 -19.41 -13.97
CA GLN A 93 -16.31 -20.34 -14.88
C GLN A 93 -14.78 -20.32 -14.73
N GLU A 94 -14.20 -19.16 -14.40
CA GLU A 94 -12.75 -19.02 -14.26
C GLU A 94 -12.18 -19.56 -12.95
N LEU A 95 -13.02 -19.85 -11.94
CA LEU A 95 -12.58 -20.40 -10.65
C LEU A 95 -12.85 -21.90 -10.50
N GLU A 96 -13.60 -22.47 -11.45
CA GLU A 96 -13.93 -23.89 -11.48
C GLU A 96 -12.87 -24.67 -12.28
N THR A 97 -12.41 -25.78 -11.71
CA THR A 97 -11.72 -26.84 -12.48
C THR A 97 -12.75 -27.86 -12.94
N ASP A 98 -12.63 -28.34 -14.19
CA ASP A 98 -13.57 -29.24 -14.90
C ASP A 98 -14.07 -30.47 -14.11
N GLU A 99 -13.38 -30.88 -13.04
CA GLU A 99 -13.70 -32.10 -12.31
C GLU A 99 -14.91 -31.97 -11.35
N HIS A 100 -15.15 -30.81 -10.70
CA HIS A 100 -16.24 -30.64 -9.72
C HIS A 100 -16.73 -29.17 -9.65
N PRO A 101 -17.84 -28.79 -10.32
CA PRO A 101 -18.34 -27.42 -10.34
C PRO A 101 -18.87 -26.98 -8.97
N ALA A 102 -18.69 -25.71 -8.61
CA ALA A 102 -19.13 -25.17 -7.33
C ALA A 102 -20.62 -24.80 -7.38
N CYS A 103 -21.39 -25.11 -6.33
CA CYS A 103 -22.78 -24.70 -6.22
C CYS A 103 -22.87 -23.24 -5.80
N VAL A 104 -23.43 -22.37 -6.64
CA VAL A 104 -23.61 -20.96 -6.30
C VAL A 104 -24.89 -20.78 -5.47
N PRO A 105 -24.83 -20.13 -4.30
CA PRO A 105 -26.02 -19.78 -3.54
C PRO A 105 -26.88 -18.82 -4.35
N ASP A 106 -28.18 -19.10 -4.47
CA ASP A 106 -29.12 -18.12 -5.00
C ASP A 106 -29.38 -17.04 -3.93
N TRP A 107 -28.68 -15.91 -4.06
CA TRP A 107 -28.83 -14.77 -3.17
C TRP A 107 -30.11 -13.96 -3.43
N GLY A 108 -30.92 -14.32 -4.44
CA GLY A 108 -32.23 -13.71 -4.70
C GLY A 108 -32.20 -12.29 -5.27
N VAL A 109 -31.03 -11.77 -5.65
CA VAL A 109 -30.89 -10.38 -6.17
C VAL A 109 -30.88 -10.42 -7.70
N ARG A 110 -32.08 -10.50 -8.30
CA ARG A 110 -32.26 -10.55 -9.77
C ARG A 110 -32.77 -9.26 -10.40
N ASP A 111 -33.27 -8.31 -9.63
CA ASP A 111 -33.90 -7.12 -10.22
C ASP A 111 -32.86 -6.03 -10.52
N GLU A 112 -32.56 -5.87 -11.81
CA GLU A 112 -31.80 -4.74 -12.36
C GLU A 112 -32.51 -3.39 -12.15
N ALA A 113 -33.81 -3.41 -11.84
CA ALA A 113 -34.65 -2.22 -11.75
C ALA A 113 -34.42 -1.33 -10.51
N ASP A 114 -33.88 -1.89 -9.41
CA ASP A 114 -33.63 -1.16 -8.15
C ASP A 114 -32.14 -0.92 -7.87
N GLN A 115 -31.28 -1.07 -8.88
CA GLN A 115 -29.83 -0.91 -8.69
C GLN A 115 -29.45 0.56 -8.48
N PRO A 116 -28.75 0.91 -7.38
CA PRO A 116 -28.26 2.26 -7.19
C PRO A 116 -27.31 2.61 -8.33
N THR A 117 -27.69 3.62 -9.12
CA THR A 117 -26.95 4.06 -10.29
C THR A 117 -25.86 5.03 -9.83
N GLY A 118 -24.62 4.57 -9.84
CA GLY A 118 -23.44 5.40 -9.59
C GLY A 118 -22.59 5.00 -8.39
N PRO A 119 -21.44 5.68 -8.20
CA PRO A 119 -20.45 5.28 -7.22
C PRO A 119 -20.93 5.46 -5.78
N MET A 120 -20.66 4.45 -4.97
CA MET A 120 -20.88 4.48 -3.53
C MET A 120 -19.94 5.49 -2.86
N ARG A 121 -20.47 6.24 -1.88
CA ARG A 121 -19.71 7.25 -1.13
C ARG A 121 -19.16 6.67 0.17
N LEU A 122 -17.85 6.42 0.20
CA LEU A 122 -17.14 5.91 1.37
C LEU A 122 -16.37 7.04 2.09
N ASP A 123 -16.54 7.11 3.41
CA ASP A 123 -15.79 8.02 4.27
C ASP A 123 -14.44 7.38 4.67
N ARG A 124 -14.42 6.04 4.81
CA ARG A 124 -13.25 5.25 5.21
C ARG A 124 -13.06 4.02 4.32
N LEU A 125 -11.82 3.81 3.89
CA LEU A 125 -11.38 2.63 3.19
C LEU A 125 -10.11 2.06 3.82
N ILE A 126 -10.17 0.78 4.19
CA ILE A 126 -9.03 0.06 4.75
C ILE A 126 -8.78 -1.17 3.88
N LEU A 127 -7.62 -1.22 3.24
CA LEU A 127 -7.14 -2.39 2.52
C LEU A 127 -5.94 -2.96 3.27
N HIS A 128 -6.09 -4.16 3.81
CA HIS A 128 -5.10 -4.82 4.63
C HIS A 128 -4.49 -6.03 3.90
N ASN A 129 -3.16 -6.13 3.86
CA ASN A 129 -2.40 -7.22 3.24
C ASN A 129 -2.71 -7.47 1.74
N VAL A 130 -2.96 -6.42 0.96
CA VAL A 130 -3.23 -6.56 -0.48
C VAL A 130 -2.00 -7.13 -1.20
N PRO A 131 -2.10 -8.25 -1.93
CA PRO A 131 -0.99 -8.79 -2.71
C PRO A 131 -0.47 -7.77 -3.73
N ASP A 132 0.84 -7.74 -3.98
CA ASP A 132 1.48 -6.87 -4.96
C ASP A 132 0.96 -7.09 -6.39
N SER A 133 0.63 -8.33 -6.75
CA SER A 133 -0.06 -8.66 -8.01
C SER A 133 -1.43 -7.99 -8.13
N ALA A 134 -2.31 -8.12 -7.12
CA ALA A 134 -3.61 -7.46 -7.09
C ALA A 134 -3.48 -5.92 -7.04
N TRP A 135 -2.44 -5.42 -6.39
CA TRP A 135 -2.12 -4.00 -6.33
C TRP A 135 -1.79 -3.42 -7.71
N SER A 136 -1.04 -4.18 -8.52
CA SER A 136 -0.70 -3.78 -9.89
C SER A 136 -1.93 -3.64 -10.79
N TRP A 137 -2.97 -4.47 -10.61
CA TRP A 137 -4.24 -4.31 -11.34
C TRP A 137 -4.97 -3.04 -10.91
N ALA A 138 -5.04 -2.76 -9.61
CA ALA A 138 -5.67 -1.54 -9.11
C ALA A 138 -4.97 -0.28 -9.64
N ALA A 139 -3.70 -0.43 -10.03
CA ALA A 139 -2.85 0.59 -10.60
C ALA A 139 -3.21 0.91 -12.06
N GLY A 140 -4.44 1.38 -12.30
CA GLY A 140 -4.94 1.73 -13.63
C GLY A 140 -6.44 1.54 -13.81
N SER A 141 -7.08 0.82 -12.89
CA SER A 141 -8.51 0.58 -12.91
C SER A 141 -9.31 1.88 -12.77
N GLU A 142 -10.16 2.18 -13.76
CA GLU A 142 -11.13 3.27 -13.69
C GLU A 142 -12.18 3.04 -12.60
N HIS A 143 -12.50 1.77 -12.30
CA HIS A 143 -13.39 1.42 -11.18
C HIS A 143 -12.81 1.86 -9.84
N VAL A 144 -11.52 1.59 -9.60
CA VAL A 144 -10.82 2.02 -8.39
C VAL A 144 -10.83 3.53 -8.28
N LYS A 145 -10.44 4.24 -9.35
CA LYS A 145 -10.44 5.71 -9.39
C LYS A 145 -11.83 6.28 -9.10
N THR A 146 -12.86 5.72 -9.72
CA THR A 146 -14.25 6.16 -9.57
C THR A 146 -14.75 5.95 -8.14
N ALA A 147 -14.47 4.79 -7.54
CA ALA A 147 -14.87 4.49 -6.16
C ALA A 147 -14.20 5.42 -5.13
N ILE A 148 -12.89 5.63 -5.23
CA ILE A 148 -12.14 6.45 -4.26
C ILE A 148 -12.32 7.95 -4.49
N ALA A 149 -12.58 8.39 -5.74
CA ALA A 149 -12.80 9.79 -6.08
C ALA A 149 -14.24 10.27 -5.84
N SER A 150 -15.09 9.45 -5.21
CA SER A 150 -16.49 9.80 -4.85
C SER A 150 -16.63 10.99 -3.88
N GLY A 151 -15.52 11.61 -3.48
CA GLY A 151 -15.45 12.93 -2.82
C GLY A 151 -15.71 12.91 -1.31
N SER A 152 -15.87 11.73 -0.71
CA SER A 152 -16.17 11.57 0.72
C SER A 152 -15.04 10.96 1.53
N LEU A 153 -14.00 10.42 0.87
CA LEU A 153 -12.96 9.65 1.53
C LEU A 153 -12.05 10.55 2.38
N VAL A 154 -12.11 10.36 3.70
CA VAL A 154 -11.33 11.11 4.70
C VAL A 154 -10.30 10.25 5.43
N ASP A 155 -10.48 8.92 5.43
CA ASP A 155 -9.59 7.95 6.09
C ASP A 155 -9.21 6.84 5.11
N LEU A 156 -7.95 6.82 4.69
CA LEU A 156 -7.40 5.82 3.78
C LEU A 156 -6.26 5.07 4.46
N ARG A 157 -6.39 3.75 4.56
CA ARG A 157 -5.35 2.88 5.10
C ARG A 157 -5.03 1.77 4.14
N LEU A 158 -3.78 1.70 3.73
CA LEU A 158 -3.30 0.78 2.71
C LEU A 158 -2.15 -0.04 3.27
N SER A 159 -2.25 -1.35 3.12
CA SER A 159 -1.22 -2.31 3.48
C SER A 159 -0.95 -3.25 2.31
N ILE A 160 0.28 -3.20 1.80
CA ILE A 160 0.74 -4.03 0.68
C ILE A 160 1.48 -5.23 1.25
N ALA A 161 0.99 -6.42 0.92
CA ALA A 161 1.69 -7.68 1.11
C ALA A 161 2.57 -7.95 -0.12
N THR A 162 3.86 -8.16 0.10
CA THR A 162 4.77 -8.64 -0.95
C THR A 162 4.84 -10.16 -0.91
N GLY A 163 4.80 -10.79 -2.08
CA GLY A 163 5.05 -12.23 -2.23
C GLY A 163 6.49 -12.58 -1.81
N GLY A 164 6.67 -13.78 -1.26
CA GLY A 164 7.97 -14.30 -0.82
C GLY A 164 8.24 -14.25 0.68
N PRO A 165 9.22 -15.04 1.16
CA PRO A 165 9.56 -15.08 2.57
C PRO A 165 10.11 -13.72 3.03
N ASP A 166 9.89 -13.37 4.31
CA ASP A 166 10.41 -12.16 4.98
C ASP A 166 11.96 -12.09 5.04
N TRP A 167 12.65 -12.90 4.23
CA TRP A 167 14.10 -13.02 4.21
C TRP A 167 14.68 -11.81 3.47
N ASN A 168 14.95 -10.76 4.25
CA ASN A 168 16.30 -10.32 4.62
C ASN A 168 17.51 -10.64 3.70
N THR A 169 17.34 -10.80 2.39
CA THR A 169 18.44 -11.06 1.47
C THR A 169 18.54 -9.90 0.47
N ALA A 170 19.04 -8.79 1.02
CA ALA A 170 19.93 -7.86 0.34
C ALA A 170 19.51 -7.41 -1.06
N MET A 171 18.53 -6.51 -1.20
CA MET A 171 18.34 -5.81 -2.48
C MET A 171 18.36 -6.78 -3.69
N HIS A 172 17.79 -7.98 -3.53
CA HIS A 172 17.66 -8.98 -4.58
C HIS A 172 16.21 -8.95 -5.02
N GLY A 173 16.01 -8.45 -6.25
CA GLY A 173 14.77 -8.51 -6.99
C GLY A 173 13.55 -7.97 -6.25
N ILE A 174 13.51 -6.66 -5.95
CA ILE A 174 12.20 -6.01 -5.83
C ILE A 174 11.51 -6.22 -7.18
N SER A 175 10.34 -6.85 -7.16
CA SER A 175 9.59 -7.20 -8.37
C SER A 175 9.32 -5.92 -9.19
N GLU A 176 9.33 -6.05 -10.52
CA GLU A 176 9.01 -4.91 -11.39
C GLU A 176 7.58 -4.42 -11.12
N GLU A 177 6.71 -5.35 -10.72
CA GLU A 177 5.34 -5.17 -10.27
C GLU A 177 5.26 -4.30 -9.02
N LEU A 178 6.11 -4.53 -8.00
CA LEU A 178 6.13 -3.68 -6.80
C LEU A 178 6.65 -2.27 -7.13
N HIS A 179 7.65 -2.16 -8.01
CA HIS A 179 8.09 -0.86 -8.52
C HIS A 179 6.99 -0.12 -9.27
N ALA A 180 6.24 -0.80 -10.15
CA ALA A 180 5.12 -0.22 -10.87
C ALA A 180 4.03 0.24 -9.90
N SER A 181 3.69 -0.61 -8.93
CA SER A 181 2.71 -0.38 -7.87
C SER A 181 2.96 0.92 -7.10
N PHE A 182 4.19 1.15 -6.63
CA PHE A 182 4.53 2.38 -5.89
C PHE A 182 4.60 3.64 -6.78
N ASN A 183 4.92 3.50 -8.06
CA ASN A 183 4.84 4.63 -9.00
C ASN A 183 3.40 5.10 -9.22
N ILE A 184 2.43 4.19 -9.10
CA ILE A 184 1.02 4.48 -9.40
C ILE A 184 0.23 4.82 -8.12
N LEU A 185 0.77 4.51 -6.94
CA LEU A 185 0.20 4.91 -5.65
C LEU A 185 -0.18 6.41 -5.63
N THR A 186 0.73 7.28 -6.06
CA THR A 186 0.49 8.73 -6.04
C THR A 186 -0.46 9.23 -7.13
N SER A 187 -0.57 8.52 -8.25
CA SER A 187 -1.45 8.93 -9.35
C SER A 187 -2.87 8.37 -9.26
N THR A 188 -3.07 7.26 -8.55
CA THR A 188 -4.38 6.62 -8.37
C THR A 188 -4.90 6.85 -6.95
N TRP A 189 -4.30 6.16 -5.97
CA TRP A 189 -4.77 6.13 -4.57
C TRP A 189 -4.61 7.46 -3.84
N LEU A 190 -3.61 8.25 -4.22
CA LEU A 190 -3.35 9.58 -3.65
C LEU A 190 -3.52 10.67 -4.71
N SER A 191 -4.42 10.45 -5.68
CA SER A 191 -4.81 11.43 -6.68
C SER A 191 -5.35 12.72 -6.06
N ARG A 192 -5.41 13.80 -6.83
CA ARG A 192 -5.84 15.13 -6.37
C ARG A 192 -7.17 15.14 -5.60
N PRO A 193 -8.27 14.53 -6.09
CA PRO A 193 -9.54 14.54 -5.37
C PRO A 193 -9.48 13.81 -4.03
N VAL A 194 -8.63 12.79 -3.92
CA VAL A 194 -8.46 12.01 -2.70
C VAL A 194 -7.57 12.78 -1.72
N ALA A 195 -6.37 13.18 -2.14
CA ALA A 195 -5.38 13.84 -1.30
C ALA A 195 -5.89 15.16 -0.68
N GLN A 196 -6.76 15.89 -1.39
CA GLN A 196 -7.38 17.11 -0.88
C GLN A 196 -8.35 16.86 0.28
N ASN A 197 -8.99 15.69 0.36
CA ASN A 197 -10.01 15.39 1.36
C ASN A 197 -9.47 14.57 2.54
N LEU A 198 -8.37 13.85 2.35
CA LEU A 198 -7.80 12.97 3.38
C LEU A 198 -7.40 13.75 4.64
N LYS A 199 -7.87 13.23 5.78
CA LYS A 199 -7.45 13.63 7.13
C LYS A 199 -6.58 12.57 7.79
N ILE A 200 -6.77 11.30 7.43
CA ILE A 200 -6.01 10.16 7.94
C ILE A 200 -5.45 9.38 6.77
N LEU A 201 -4.12 9.16 6.79
CA LEU A 201 -3.42 8.32 5.83
C LEU A 201 -2.55 7.33 6.58
N SER A 202 -2.75 6.03 6.31
CA SER A 202 -1.84 4.98 6.75
C SER A 202 -1.30 4.23 5.55
N LEU A 203 0.02 4.17 5.41
CA LEU A 203 0.71 3.42 4.37
C LEU A 203 1.65 2.41 5.02
N SER A 204 1.44 1.14 4.70
CA SER A 204 2.29 0.06 5.18
C SER A 204 2.66 -0.88 4.04
N CYS A 205 3.87 -1.39 4.11
CA CYS A 205 4.34 -2.44 3.23
C CYS A 205 5.07 -3.48 4.07
N ARG A 206 4.97 -4.74 3.66
CA ARG A 206 5.69 -5.82 4.32
C ARG A 206 7.20 -5.71 4.15
N THR A 207 7.68 -5.11 3.05
CA THR A 207 9.11 -4.77 2.84
C THR A 207 9.36 -3.28 3.02
N TYR A 208 10.63 -2.91 3.14
CA TYR A 208 11.04 -1.50 3.10
C TYR A 208 10.67 -0.84 1.77
N TRP A 209 10.29 0.44 1.82
CA TRP A 209 9.89 1.24 0.66
C TRP A 209 10.22 2.72 0.85
N GLY A 210 9.99 3.54 -0.17
CA GLY A 210 10.32 4.97 -0.16
C GLY A 210 11.59 5.26 -0.92
N TRP A 211 12.70 4.58 -0.56
CA TRP A 211 13.95 4.61 -1.33
C TRP A 211 13.98 3.56 -2.45
N ASN A 212 13.63 2.32 -2.12
CA ASN A 212 13.52 1.21 -3.08
C ASN A 212 12.43 0.23 -2.60
N PRO A 213 11.28 0.11 -3.27
CA PRO A 213 10.86 0.89 -4.43
C PRO A 213 10.70 2.37 -4.09
N LYS A 214 10.96 3.25 -5.07
CA LYS A 214 10.83 4.70 -4.89
C LYS A 214 9.37 5.08 -4.66
N CYS A 215 9.10 5.90 -3.64
CA CYS A 215 7.82 6.57 -3.45
C CYS A 215 8.03 7.99 -2.92
N ASP A 216 7.78 9.00 -3.77
CA ASP A 216 7.85 10.41 -3.37
C ASP A 216 6.44 10.94 -3.09
N LEU A 217 6.09 11.03 -1.81
CA LEU A 217 4.75 11.44 -1.38
C LEU A 217 4.43 12.91 -1.71
N ARG A 218 5.40 13.74 -2.09
CA ARG A 218 5.11 15.09 -2.61
C ARG A 218 4.37 15.05 -3.94
N ALA A 219 4.48 13.96 -4.69
CA ALA A 219 3.73 13.76 -5.93
C ALA A 219 2.23 13.52 -5.68
N ALA A 220 1.83 13.23 -4.44
CA ALA A 220 0.43 13.11 -4.09
C ALA A 220 -0.33 14.41 -4.39
N GLY A 221 -1.61 14.24 -4.68
CA GLY A 221 -2.47 15.35 -5.08
C GLY A 221 -2.09 15.98 -6.43
N GLY A 222 -1.32 15.26 -7.25
CA GLY A 222 -0.71 15.83 -8.46
C GLY A 222 0.40 16.83 -8.15
N GLY A 223 0.99 16.81 -6.95
CA GLY A 223 2.00 17.76 -6.47
C GLY A 223 1.50 18.75 -5.42
N GLY A 224 0.17 18.84 -5.22
CA GLY A 224 -0.45 19.69 -4.20
C GLY A 224 -0.35 19.16 -2.76
N GLY A 225 0.19 17.95 -2.57
CA GLY A 225 0.36 17.35 -1.25
C GLY A 225 -0.97 17.01 -0.57
N PHE A 226 -1.00 17.08 0.77
CA PHE A 226 -2.17 16.75 1.58
C PHE A 226 -2.57 17.92 2.50
N PRO A 227 -3.36 18.89 2.00
CA PRO A 227 -3.62 20.14 2.74
C PRO A 227 -4.43 19.95 4.02
N ASN A 228 -5.22 18.87 4.11
CA ASN A 228 -6.12 18.61 5.24
C ASN A 228 -5.66 17.45 6.14
N LEU A 229 -4.46 16.90 5.89
CA LEU A 229 -3.98 15.72 6.60
C LEU A 229 -3.63 16.05 8.04
N LYS A 230 -4.19 15.25 8.96
CA LYS A 230 -3.97 15.38 10.41
C LYS A 230 -3.22 14.19 10.97
N VAL A 231 -3.46 13.00 10.46
CA VAL A 231 -2.86 11.76 10.94
C VAL A 231 -2.11 11.09 9.81
N LEU A 232 -0.83 10.79 10.03
CA LEU A 232 0.00 10.06 9.10
C LEU A 232 0.68 8.89 9.79
N ALA A 233 0.41 7.69 9.33
CA ALA A 233 1.05 6.47 9.80
C ALA A 233 1.84 5.81 8.67
N LEU A 234 3.13 5.59 8.88
CA LEU A 234 4.02 4.95 7.92
C LEU A 234 4.66 3.73 8.56
N LYS A 235 4.59 2.59 7.88
CA LYS A 235 5.28 1.36 8.28
C LYS A 235 6.36 0.98 7.29
N LYS A 236 7.59 0.70 7.76
CA LYS A 236 8.76 0.34 6.93
C LYS A 236 9.11 1.37 5.86
N TYR A 237 8.80 2.64 6.10
CA TYR A 237 9.24 3.72 5.22
C TYR A 237 10.71 4.06 5.43
N VAL A 238 11.44 4.28 4.34
CA VAL A 238 12.86 4.57 4.35
C VAL A 238 13.12 6.05 4.07
N PHE A 239 13.72 6.72 5.04
CA PHE A 239 14.23 8.07 4.92
C PHE A 239 15.63 8.07 4.32
N SER A 240 15.81 8.82 3.24
CA SER A 240 17.06 8.95 2.50
C SER A 240 17.36 10.39 2.10
N HIS A 241 16.39 11.29 2.10
CA HIS A 241 16.56 12.66 1.61
C HIS A 241 16.01 13.70 2.57
N ARG A 242 16.71 14.84 2.64
CA ARG A 242 16.34 15.93 3.56
C ARG A 242 14.95 16.49 3.27
N TRP A 243 14.56 16.53 2.00
CA TRP A 243 13.22 16.99 1.61
C TRP A 243 12.12 16.21 2.33
N GLN A 244 12.33 14.94 2.69
CA GLN A 244 11.32 14.17 3.42
C GLN A 244 11.04 14.85 4.76
N ILE A 245 12.09 15.17 5.51
CA ILE A 245 12.03 15.87 6.80
C ILE A 245 11.24 17.17 6.68
N ASP A 246 11.62 18.01 5.72
CA ASP A 246 11.03 19.32 5.48
C ASP A 246 9.56 19.19 5.08
N TRP A 247 9.25 18.21 4.23
CA TRP A 247 7.90 17.96 3.74
C TRP A 247 6.97 17.49 4.86
N PHE A 248 7.35 16.47 5.65
CA PHE A 248 6.54 16.05 6.79
C PHE A 248 6.26 17.22 7.72
N ALA A 249 7.25 18.06 7.99
CA ALA A 249 7.12 19.24 8.85
C ALA A 249 6.10 20.26 8.32
N SER A 250 5.94 20.34 6.99
CA SER A 250 5.00 21.26 6.33
C SER A 250 3.53 20.85 6.40
N LEU A 251 3.21 19.60 6.71
CA LEU A 251 1.85 19.04 6.61
C LEU A 251 0.90 19.46 7.73
N GLY A 252 1.36 20.16 8.77
CA GLY A 252 0.51 20.56 9.91
C GLY A 252 -0.16 19.38 10.62
N LEU A 253 0.55 18.26 10.70
CA LEU A 253 0.07 17.01 11.30
C LEU A 253 -0.25 17.20 12.79
N GLU A 254 -1.23 16.46 13.27
CA GLU A 254 -1.57 16.31 14.69
C GLU A 254 -1.02 15.00 15.24
N GLU A 255 -0.95 13.95 14.41
CA GLU A 255 -0.43 12.64 14.79
C GLU A 255 0.51 12.09 13.71
N LEU A 256 1.68 11.61 14.14
CA LEU A 256 2.64 10.92 13.28
C LEU A 256 3.06 9.60 13.92
N GLU A 257 2.79 8.49 13.22
CA GLU A 257 3.21 7.15 13.61
C GLU A 257 4.23 6.61 12.62
N LEU A 258 5.40 6.21 13.12
CA LEU A 258 6.48 5.61 12.36
C LEU A 258 6.74 4.20 12.89
N ASP A 259 6.21 3.20 12.19
CA ASP A 259 6.35 1.81 12.57
C ASP A 259 7.49 1.13 11.78
N THR A 260 8.54 0.69 12.45
CA THR A 260 9.65 -0.01 11.77
C THR A 260 10.28 0.77 10.61
N CYS A 261 10.27 2.11 10.67
CA CYS A 261 10.86 2.97 9.64
C CYS A 261 12.40 3.00 9.75
N ALA A 262 13.08 3.19 8.63
CA ALA A 262 14.53 3.15 8.54
C ALA A 262 15.13 4.45 7.99
N ILE A 263 16.41 4.69 8.30
CA ILE A 263 17.21 5.75 7.66
C ILE A 263 18.36 5.10 6.90
N ILE A 264 18.56 5.53 5.65
CA ILE A 264 19.78 5.24 4.91
C ILE A 264 20.79 6.34 5.23
N TYR A 265 21.92 5.96 5.81
CA TYR A 265 23.06 6.87 6.04
C TYR A 265 24.19 6.67 5.02
N GLU A 266 24.28 5.47 4.42
CA GLU A 266 25.28 5.14 3.41
C GLU A 266 24.76 4.04 2.48
N ALA A 267 24.74 4.31 1.17
CA ALA A 267 24.56 3.28 0.16
C ALA A 267 25.94 2.84 -0.36
N LYS A 268 26.32 1.62 -0.01
CA LYS A 268 27.57 0.97 -0.48
C LYS A 268 27.28 0.00 -1.62
N GLY A 269 28.27 -0.17 -2.51
CA GLY A 269 28.27 -1.20 -3.54
C GLY A 269 27.95 -0.68 -4.95
N GLN A 270 27.75 -1.60 -5.89
CA GLN A 270 27.51 -1.34 -7.32
C GLN A 270 26.09 -0.79 -7.62
N ILE A 271 25.53 0.02 -6.72
CA ILE A 271 24.19 0.59 -6.88
C ILE A 271 24.29 1.82 -7.79
N ARG A 272 23.63 1.78 -8.95
CA ARG A 272 23.55 2.94 -9.82
C ARG A 272 22.42 3.84 -9.36
N LEU A 273 22.76 5.07 -9.01
CA LEU A 273 21.80 6.08 -8.60
C LEU A 273 21.42 6.98 -9.78
N SER A 274 20.14 7.32 -9.85
CA SER A 274 19.61 8.25 -10.83
C SER A 274 20.06 9.67 -10.50
N LYS A 275 20.21 10.50 -11.54
CA LYS A 275 20.43 11.94 -11.45
C LYS A 275 19.31 12.74 -12.16
N GLY A 276 18.31 12.02 -12.66
CA GLY A 276 17.25 12.60 -13.48
C GLY A 276 16.16 13.30 -12.65
N THR A 277 15.11 13.73 -13.35
CA THR A 277 13.86 14.19 -12.74
C THR A 277 12.70 13.45 -13.39
N THR A 278 11.62 13.24 -12.64
CA THR A 278 10.36 12.71 -13.17
C THR A 278 9.31 13.81 -13.09
N ARG A 279 8.57 14.01 -14.18
CA ARG A 279 7.37 14.86 -14.16
C ARG A 279 6.25 14.08 -13.48
N VAL A 280 5.69 14.63 -12.40
CA VAL A 280 4.66 13.96 -11.59
C VAL A 280 3.26 14.55 -11.79
N GLY A 281 3.17 15.74 -12.36
CA GLY A 281 1.90 16.42 -12.59
C GLY A 281 2.08 17.81 -13.15
N GLN A 282 1.01 18.59 -13.08
CA GLN A 282 1.01 20.03 -13.26
C GLN A 282 0.39 20.67 -12.00
N ASP A 283 0.89 21.83 -11.61
CA ASP A 283 0.27 22.63 -10.56
C ASP A 283 -1.00 23.34 -11.07
N ASP A 284 -1.59 24.15 -10.20
CA ASP A 284 -2.83 24.89 -10.48
C ASP A 284 -2.66 25.91 -11.60
N ASP A 285 -1.43 26.32 -11.87
CA ASP A 285 -1.03 27.23 -12.93
C ASP A 285 -0.63 26.50 -14.23
N GLY A 286 -0.76 25.17 -14.26
CA GLY A 286 -0.42 24.34 -15.42
C GLY A 286 1.08 24.09 -15.60
N VAL A 287 1.93 24.48 -14.65
CA VAL A 287 3.38 24.29 -14.70
C VAL A 287 3.73 22.86 -14.31
N ASN A 288 4.62 22.23 -15.08
CA ASN A 288 5.04 20.86 -14.83
C ASN A 288 5.78 20.72 -13.50
N ILE A 289 5.20 19.95 -12.57
CA ILE A 289 5.83 19.61 -11.30
C ILE A 289 6.84 18.50 -11.57
N LYS A 290 8.11 18.80 -11.29
CA LYS A 290 9.23 17.88 -11.46
C LYS A 290 9.77 17.46 -10.10
N VAL A 291 9.88 16.16 -9.90
CA VAL A 291 10.47 15.56 -8.72
C VAL A 291 11.85 15.03 -9.06
N SER A 292 12.83 15.35 -8.22
CA SER A 292 14.19 14.83 -8.37
C SER A 292 14.23 13.31 -8.16
N ASN A 293 14.93 12.62 -9.05
CA ASN A 293 15.33 11.22 -8.88
C ASN A 293 16.74 11.09 -8.33
N LYS A 294 17.39 12.21 -7.99
CA LYS A 294 18.76 12.21 -7.48
C LYS A 294 18.88 11.28 -6.27
N ASP A 295 19.89 10.43 -6.28
CA ASP A 295 20.27 9.53 -5.18
C ASP A 295 19.26 8.40 -4.90
N TYR A 296 18.27 8.20 -5.78
CA TYR A 296 17.44 6.98 -5.82
C TYR A 296 18.04 5.94 -6.76
N PRO A 297 17.86 4.63 -6.51
CA PRO A 297 18.30 3.58 -7.44
C PRO A 297 17.64 3.71 -8.82
N ILE A 298 18.40 3.48 -9.90
CA ILE A 298 17.84 3.37 -11.25
C ILE A 298 17.05 2.06 -11.36
N LYS A 299 15.92 2.05 -12.08
CA LYS A 299 15.20 0.80 -12.39
C LYS A 299 16.16 -0.22 -13.00
N ASN A 300 16.06 -1.47 -12.57
CA ASN A 300 16.87 -2.59 -13.06
C ASN A 300 18.38 -2.41 -12.85
N TRP A 301 18.80 -1.62 -11.85
CA TRP A 301 20.22 -1.49 -11.51
C TRP A 301 20.90 -2.84 -11.23
N MET A 302 20.14 -3.81 -10.70
CA MET A 302 20.55 -5.19 -10.47
C MET A 302 20.87 -5.97 -11.76
N ASN A 303 20.17 -5.70 -12.87
CA ASN A 303 20.48 -6.28 -14.18
C ASN A 303 21.70 -5.61 -14.83
N SER A 304 22.14 -4.48 -14.27
CA SER A 304 23.25 -3.67 -14.75
C SER A 304 24.49 -3.75 -13.85
N LEU A 305 24.76 -4.92 -13.26
CA LEU A 305 26.00 -5.20 -12.51
C LEU A 305 27.23 -4.90 -13.38
N GLN A 306 27.67 -3.64 -13.39
CA GLN A 306 28.91 -3.25 -14.02
C GLN A 306 30.06 -3.76 -13.15
N ARG A 307 31.03 -4.43 -13.77
CA ARG A 307 32.33 -4.73 -13.14
C ARG A 307 33.09 -3.42 -12.93
N GLY A 308 32.80 -2.72 -11.85
CA GLY A 308 33.47 -1.48 -11.47
C GLY A 308 33.14 -1.08 -10.03
N ARG A 309 34.12 -0.55 -9.29
CA ARG A 309 33.93 -0.05 -7.93
C ARG A 309 33.27 1.33 -8.02
N VAL A 310 31.98 1.44 -7.70
CA VAL A 310 31.27 2.72 -7.60
C VAL A 310 31.56 3.32 -6.21
N PRO A 311 31.83 4.64 -6.10
CA PRO A 311 31.98 5.28 -4.79
C PRO A 311 30.71 5.14 -3.94
N ASN A 312 30.88 4.97 -2.63
CA ASN A 312 29.75 4.94 -1.71
C ASN A 312 29.01 6.30 -1.75
N GLN A 313 27.68 6.26 -1.70
CA GLN A 313 26.87 7.44 -1.55
C GLN A 313 26.54 7.64 -0.07
N LEU A 314 27.00 8.75 0.50
CA LEU A 314 26.65 9.14 1.87
C LEU A 314 25.36 9.96 1.87
N PHE A 315 24.50 9.66 2.83
CA PHE A 315 23.28 10.39 3.11
C PHE A 315 23.42 11.01 4.51
N LEU A 316 23.48 12.33 4.56
CA LEU A 316 23.73 13.08 5.80
C LEU A 316 22.44 13.26 6.61
N ILE A 317 21.72 12.16 6.86
CA ILE A 317 20.44 12.15 7.58
C ILE A 317 20.50 11.14 8.71
N TRP A 318 20.03 11.56 9.87
CA TRP A 318 20.08 10.82 11.12
C TRP A 318 18.82 11.13 11.92
N TRP A 319 18.36 10.18 12.73
CA TRP A 319 17.16 10.37 13.55
C TRP A 319 17.26 11.62 14.42
N HIS A 320 18.43 11.92 15.00
CA HIS A 320 18.61 13.12 15.81
C HIS A 320 18.36 14.41 15.01
N ASN A 321 18.76 14.47 13.74
CA ASN A 321 18.50 15.62 12.86
C ASN A 321 17.01 15.75 12.56
N ILE A 322 16.36 14.64 12.21
CA ILE A 322 14.92 14.59 11.92
C ILE A 322 14.10 15.06 13.13
N LEU A 323 14.33 14.43 14.29
CA LEU A 323 13.58 14.69 15.51
C LEU A 323 13.81 16.11 16.03
N SER A 324 15.04 16.64 15.94
CA SER A 324 15.34 18.02 16.36
C SER A 324 14.65 19.05 15.46
N GLU A 325 14.63 18.80 14.15
CA GLU A 325 13.97 19.66 13.18
C GLU A 325 12.45 19.66 13.39
N TRP A 326 11.85 18.47 13.49
CA TRP A 326 10.42 18.29 13.73
C TRP A 326 9.95 18.86 15.07
N LYS A 327 10.73 18.70 16.15
CA LYS A 327 10.43 19.33 17.44
C LYS A 327 10.29 20.85 17.33
N ARG A 328 11.05 21.49 16.43
CA ARG A 328 11.04 22.94 16.23
C ARG A 328 9.91 23.37 15.28
N SER A 329 9.60 22.59 14.26
CA SER A 329 8.70 22.99 13.18
C SER A 329 7.25 22.51 13.33
N MET A 330 7.02 21.37 13.98
CA MET A 330 5.69 20.76 14.10
C MET A 330 5.04 21.13 15.43
N THR A 331 4.44 22.32 15.46
CA THR A 331 3.83 22.90 16.66
C THR A 331 2.41 22.38 16.95
N THR A 332 1.79 21.69 15.99
CA THR A 332 0.40 21.18 16.07
C THR A 332 0.31 19.75 16.61
N TRP A 333 1.44 19.14 16.95
CA TRP A 333 1.51 17.74 17.35
C TRP A 333 0.82 17.45 18.69
N ARG A 334 -0.04 16.44 18.67
CA ARG A 334 -0.66 15.82 19.83
C ARG A 334 0.01 14.50 20.19
N SER A 335 0.37 13.70 19.19
CA SER A 335 0.95 12.37 19.38
C SER A 335 2.07 12.11 18.37
N PHE A 336 3.18 11.55 18.87
CA PHE A 336 4.27 11.05 18.06
C PHE A 336 4.66 9.66 18.57
N GLN A 337 4.55 8.66 17.70
CA GLN A 337 4.92 7.28 18.01
C GLN A 337 5.99 6.82 17.03
N ILE A 338 7.07 6.27 17.58
CA ILE A 338 8.08 5.55 16.83
C ILE A 338 8.26 4.19 17.48
N THR A 339 8.04 3.13 16.70
CA THR A 339 8.41 1.77 17.11
C THR A 339 9.79 1.44 16.54
N ALA A 340 10.40 0.33 16.96
CA ALA A 340 11.78 -0.03 16.64
C ALA A 340 12.15 0.25 15.18
N GLY A 341 13.02 1.24 14.93
CA GLY A 341 13.52 1.57 13.58
C GLY A 341 14.87 0.92 13.32
N GLU A 342 15.11 0.48 12.09
CA GLU A 342 16.37 -0.14 11.68
C GLU A 342 17.29 0.86 10.98
N LEU A 343 18.60 0.85 11.31
CA LEU A 343 19.62 1.55 10.53
C LEU A 343 20.10 0.66 9.37
N TYR A 344 20.09 1.19 8.15
CA TYR A 344 20.48 0.43 6.96
C TYR A 344 21.97 0.63 6.64
N ALA A 345 22.80 -0.40 6.84
CA ALA A 345 24.14 -0.47 6.25
C ALA A 345 24.64 -1.90 5.99
N ARG A 346 25.33 -2.04 4.86
CA ARG A 346 26.03 -3.27 4.47
C ARG A 346 27.47 -3.22 4.98
N HIS A 347 27.91 -4.30 5.64
CA HIS A 347 29.29 -4.48 6.08
C HIS A 347 30.16 -5.14 4.99
N ASN A 348 31.48 -5.04 5.14
CA ASN A 348 32.47 -5.08 4.06
C ASN A 348 32.75 -6.42 3.35
N ASP A 349 32.24 -7.57 3.80
CA ASP A 349 32.66 -8.87 3.25
C ASP A 349 31.46 -9.77 2.95
N GLY A 350 30.93 -9.68 1.73
CA GLY A 350 29.83 -10.53 1.26
C GLY A 350 28.47 -10.17 1.87
N LEU A 351 27.40 -10.58 1.18
CA LEU A 351 25.99 -10.34 1.53
C LEU A 351 25.67 -10.56 3.03
N GLY A 352 25.62 -9.47 3.80
CA GLY A 352 25.18 -9.47 5.20
C GLY A 352 24.84 -8.05 5.67
N ILE A 353 23.67 -7.92 6.30
CA ILE A 353 23.09 -6.67 6.81
C ILE A 353 23.49 -6.50 8.28
N SER A 354 23.92 -5.30 8.68
CA SER A 354 24.10 -4.97 10.10
C SER A 354 22.88 -4.19 10.59
N PHE A 355 22.32 -4.65 11.71
CA PHE A 355 21.21 -4.04 12.41
C PHE A 355 21.74 -3.05 13.46
N ALA A 356 21.11 -1.90 13.58
CA ALA A 356 21.13 -1.16 14.83
C ALA A 356 19.69 -0.74 15.16
N GLU A 357 19.19 -1.31 16.26
CA GLU A 357 17.91 -0.96 16.88
C GLU A 357 18.02 0.44 17.49
N ALA A 358 17.09 1.33 17.16
CA ALA A 358 16.77 2.43 18.06
C ALA A 358 15.99 1.87 19.26
N ARG A 359 16.70 1.38 20.29
CA ARG A 359 16.07 1.06 21.57
C ARG A 359 15.56 2.34 22.22
N ARG A 360 14.38 2.29 22.86
CA ARG A 360 13.95 3.29 23.85
C ARG A 360 15.16 3.61 24.74
N GLN A 361 15.63 4.85 24.72
CA GLN A 361 16.30 5.37 25.90
C GLN A 361 15.21 5.49 26.97
N GLU A 362 15.10 4.46 27.81
CA GLU A 362 14.50 4.63 29.12
C GLU A 362 15.33 5.65 29.88
N GLN A 363 14.90 6.91 29.86
CA GLN A 363 15.22 7.87 30.91
C GLN A 363 13.98 8.70 31.22
N GLY A 364 13.24 8.24 32.23
CA GLY A 364 12.52 9.07 33.20
C GLY A 364 11.29 9.86 32.72
N PRO A 365 10.35 10.17 33.63
CA PRO A 365 9.16 10.92 33.29
C PRO A 365 9.56 12.36 32.97
N ILE A 366 9.24 12.84 31.76
CA ILE A 366 9.16 14.27 31.50
C ILE A 366 7.85 14.72 32.13
N ALA A 367 7.95 15.24 33.35
CA ALA A 367 6.89 15.98 33.99
C ALA A 367 6.50 17.15 33.09
N VAL A 368 5.21 17.21 32.79
CA VAL A 368 4.54 18.39 32.24
C VAL A 368 4.56 19.46 33.33
N SER A 369 5.11 20.62 33.01
CA SER A 369 4.77 21.89 33.66
C SER A 369 4.69 22.98 32.61
#